data_AF-A0A523R826-F1
#
_entry.id   AF-A0A523R826-F1
#
_cell.length_a   1.000
_cell.length_b   1.000
_cell.length_c   1.000
_cell.angle_alpha   90.00
_cell.angle_beta   90.00
_cell.angle_gamma   90.00
#
_symmetry.space_group_name_H-M   'P 1'
#
loop_
_entity.id
_entity.type
_entity.pdbx_description
1 polymer ?
#
loop_
_entity_poly.entity_id
_entity_poly.type
_entity_poly.pdbx_seq_one_letter_code
_entity_poly.pdbx_strand_id
1 'polypeptide(L)'
;MEYYNNDPYFEEELEQFNDWYKIEGINKIKELSRQLRTLFKYKSEVIKFRYHSTLSPTVNHTNPTFLTLKQKIETLTLEFIKLLKKIKESAQTLEQGILNLFLNNTTLLKKLSKITDLLFILIHKFSEDRPHRQPNYLKFVIKLINYLCLVKKCLYTQFSEFFEELSKNYKNLEEELTQLSHKQVSFEEVIKEKILEERSMS
;
A
#
# COMPACT_ATOMS: atom_id res chain seq x y z
N MET A 1 41.23 14.00 -38.62
CA MET A 1 41.09 14.39 -37.20
C MET A 1 40.27 13.29 -36.56
N GLU A 2 40.92 12.17 -36.28
CA GLU A 2 40.31 10.93 -35.77
C GLU A 2 41.15 10.47 -34.58
N TYR A 3 40.75 10.83 -33.37
CA TYR A 3 41.36 10.32 -32.14
C TYR A 3 40.33 10.40 -31.02
N TYR A 4 39.38 9.46 -30.97
CA TYR A 4 38.53 9.16 -29.78
C TYR A 4 37.82 7.80 -29.86
N ASN A 5 38.39 6.77 -30.51
CA ASN A 5 37.67 5.51 -30.73
C ASN A 5 38.25 4.25 -30.05
N ASN A 6 39.29 4.35 -29.22
CA ASN A 6 39.86 3.17 -28.55
C ASN A 6 40.34 3.53 -27.14
N ASP A 7 39.46 4.06 -26.30
CA ASP A 7 39.71 4.02 -24.86
C ASP A 7 39.04 2.75 -24.29
N PRO A 8 39.80 1.67 -24.04
CA PRO A 8 39.25 0.42 -23.52
C PRO A 8 38.63 0.59 -22.12
N TYR A 9 38.95 1.67 -21.41
CA TYR A 9 38.31 1.98 -20.12
C TYR A 9 36.90 2.55 -20.28
N PHE A 10 36.58 3.15 -21.44
CA PHE A 10 35.26 3.72 -21.71
C PHE A 10 34.20 2.63 -21.94
N GLU A 11 34.58 1.51 -22.58
CA GLU A 11 33.70 0.34 -22.75
C GLU A 11 33.44 -0.40 -21.43
N GLU A 12 34.45 -0.56 -20.57
CA GLU A 12 34.29 -1.17 -19.24
C GLU A 12 33.40 -0.33 -18.31
N GLU A 13 33.53 1.01 -18.33
CA GLU A 13 32.65 1.91 -17.58
C GLU A 13 31.21 1.87 -18.10
N LEU A 14 31.01 1.78 -19.42
CA LEU A 14 29.69 1.62 -20.05
C LEU A 14 29.04 0.28 -19.73
N GLU A 15 29.80 -0.82 -19.71
CA GLU A 15 29.29 -2.13 -19.30
C GLU A 15 28.88 -2.15 -17.84
N GLN A 16 29.70 -1.62 -16.94
CA GLN A 16 29.36 -1.49 -15.52
C GLN A 16 28.11 -0.62 -15.33
N PHE A 17 28.02 0.52 -16.02
CA PHE A 17 26.85 1.39 -15.96
C PHE A 17 25.59 0.68 -16.48
N ASN A 18 25.69 -0.05 -17.58
CA ASN A 18 24.58 -0.84 -18.14
C ASN A 18 24.09 -1.91 -17.16
N ASP A 19 24.99 -2.58 -16.45
CA ASP A 19 24.62 -3.61 -15.48
C ASP A 19 23.92 -3.02 -14.25
N TRP A 20 24.35 -1.84 -13.80
CA TRP A 20 23.64 -1.09 -12.76
C TRP A 20 22.21 -0.71 -13.20
N TYR A 21 22.05 -0.24 -14.43
CA TYR A 21 20.72 0.06 -15.00
C TYR A 21 19.84 -1.18 -15.12
N LYS A 22 20.40 -2.32 -15.55
CA LYS A 22 19.67 -3.59 -15.60
C LYS A 22 19.22 -4.02 -14.21
N ILE A 23 20.09 -3.98 -13.21
CA ILE A 23 19.77 -4.34 -11.82
C ILE A 23 18.66 -3.43 -11.27
N GLU A 24 18.79 -2.12 -11.47
CA GLU A 24 17.79 -1.15 -11.02
C GLU A 24 16.45 -1.36 -11.73
N GLY A 25 16.47 -1.59 -13.05
CA GLY A 25 15.29 -1.92 -13.84
C GLY A 25 14.58 -3.19 -13.33
N ILE A 26 15.33 -4.27 -13.11
CA ILE A 26 14.81 -5.53 -12.56
C ILE A 26 14.17 -5.30 -11.19
N ASN A 27 14.83 -4.54 -10.31
CA ASN A 27 14.31 -4.23 -8.98
C ASN A 27 13.00 -3.45 -9.05
N LYS A 28 12.87 -2.54 -10.02
CA LYS A 28 11.64 -1.77 -10.25
C LYS A 28 10.52 -2.65 -10.80
N ILE A 29 10.79 -3.51 -11.77
CA ILE A 29 9.79 -4.47 -12.28
C ILE A 29 9.30 -5.40 -11.15
N LYS A 30 10.22 -5.90 -10.31
CA LYS A 30 9.87 -6.71 -9.13
C LYS A 30 8.97 -5.96 -8.17
N GLU A 31 9.24 -4.67 -7.94
CA GLU A 31 8.41 -3.84 -7.09
C GLU A 31 7.01 -3.61 -7.68
N LEU A 32 6.90 -3.23 -8.95
CA LEU A 32 5.60 -3.04 -9.62
C LEU A 32 4.77 -4.32 -9.60
N SER A 33 5.41 -5.46 -9.88
CA SER A 33 4.78 -6.79 -9.83
C SER A 33 4.29 -7.13 -8.41
N ARG A 34 5.09 -6.80 -7.39
CA ARG A 34 4.71 -6.95 -5.99
C ARG A 34 3.46 -6.12 -5.65
N GLN A 35 3.38 -4.89 -6.15
CA GLN A 35 2.21 -4.03 -5.91
C GLN A 35 0.94 -4.56 -6.58
N LEU A 36 1.04 -5.05 -7.82
CA LEU A 36 -0.10 -5.68 -8.50
C LEU A 36 -0.57 -6.94 -7.77
N ARG A 37 0.36 -7.82 -7.38
CA ARG A 37 0.03 -9.02 -6.58
C ARG A 37 -0.70 -8.66 -5.30
N THR A 38 -0.21 -7.65 -4.59
CA THR A 38 -0.82 -7.14 -3.35
C THR A 38 -2.25 -6.65 -3.60
N LEU A 39 -2.46 -5.87 -4.66
CA LEU A 39 -3.79 -5.40 -5.05
C LEU A 39 -4.74 -6.58 -5.34
N PHE A 40 -4.32 -7.54 -6.15
CA PHE A 40 -5.14 -8.70 -6.49
C PHE A 40 -5.47 -9.56 -5.27
N LYS A 41 -4.52 -9.70 -4.33
CA LYS A 41 -4.80 -10.34 -3.05
C LYS A 41 -5.89 -9.61 -2.30
N TYR A 42 -5.79 -8.30 -2.11
CA TYR A 42 -6.85 -7.57 -1.41
C TYR A 42 -8.20 -7.62 -2.13
N LYS A 43 -8.23 -7.51 -3.48
CA LYS A 43 -9.47 -7.74 -4.26
C LYS A 43 -10.07 -9.13 -3.97
N SER A 44 -9.25 -10.17 -3.96
CA SER A 44 -9.71 -11.53 -3.65
C SER A 44 -10.26 -11.65 -2.22
N GLU A 45 -9.68 -10.93 -1.26
CA GLU A 45 -10.09 -10.95 0.14
C GLU A 45 -11.40 -10.19 0.35
N VAL A 46 -11.63 -9.09 -0.38
CA VAL A 46 -12.93 -8.39 -0.40
C VAL A 46 -14.03 -9.26 -1.02
N ILE A 47 -13.72 -9.99 -2.09
CA ILE A 47 -14.66 -10.97 -2.68
C ILE A 47 -15.00 -12.05 -1.67
N LYS A 48 -14.01 -12.66 -1.01
CA LYS A 48 -14.26 -13.65 0.05
C LYS A 48 -15.12 -13.07 1.15
N PHE A 49 -14.83 -11.85 1.61
CA PHE A 49 -15.62 -11.17 2.63
C PHE A 49 -17.09 -10.99 2.21
N ARG A 50 -17.35 -10.65 0.94
CA ARG A 50 -18.70 -10.51 0.38
C ARG A 50 -19.51 -11.82 0.40
N TYR A 51 -18.85 -12.95 0.11
CA TYR A 51 -19.52 -14.25 -0.10
C TYR A 51 -19.36 -15.26 1.04
N HIS A 52 -18.51 -15.00 2.04
CA HIS A 52 -18.31 -15.87 3.22
C HIS A 52 -18.92 -15.30 4.51
N SER A 53 -19.88 -14.39 4.40
CA SER A 53 -20.62 -13.73 5.49
C SER A 53 -21.37 -14.67 6.45
N THR A 54 -21.26 -15.99 6.30
CA THR A 54 -21.91 -17.00 7.15
C THR A 54 -20.95 -17.82 8.03
N LEU A 55 -19.65 -17.53 8.03
CA LEU A 55 -18.75 -18.19 8.97
C LEU A 55 -18.87 -17.51 10.33
N SER A 56 -19.43 -18.26 11.28
CA SER A 56 -19.49 -17.98 12.72
C SER A 56 -18.21 -17.29 13.20
N PRO A 57 -18.25 -16.50 14.29
CA PRO A 57 -17.06 -15.89 14.87
C PRO A 57 -16.04 -16.99 15.17
N THR A 58 -15.13 -17.22 14.23
CA THR A 58 -14.14 -18.27 14.34
C THR A 58 -13.19 -17.72 15.38
N VAL A 59 -13.21 -18.40 16.53
CA VAL A 59 -12.34 -18.24 17.69
C VAL A 59 -11.11 -17.44 17.31
N ASN A 60 -10.96 -16.26 17.93
CA ASN A 60 -9.83 -15.36 17.82
C ASN A 60 -8.53 -16.12 18.16
N HIS A 61 -8.02 -16.92 17.22
CA HIS A 61 -6.65 -17.36 17.24
C HIS A 61 -5.84 -16.19 16.72
N THR A 62 -5.53 -15.29 17.64
CA THR A 62 -4.69 -14.13 17.42
C THR A 62 -3.32 -14.64 16.98
N ASN A 63 -3.11 -14.69 15.66
CA ASN A 63 -1.86 -15.12 15.08
C ASN A 63 -0.77 -14.14 15.56
N PRO A 64 0.25 -14.58 16.33
CA PRO A 64 1.28 -13.68 16.86
C PRO A 64 2.07 -12.96 15.75
N THR A 65 2.18 -13.59 14.58
CA THR A 65 2.78 -13.00 13.37
C THR A 65 1.95 -11.81 12.86
N PHE A 66 0.61 -11.94 12.85
CA PHE A 66 -0.30 -10.88 12.46
C PHE A 66 -0.15 -9.66 13.37
N LEU A 67 -0.18 -9.86 14.69
CA LEU A 67 -0.08 -8.76 15.66
C LEU A 67 1.24 -8.00 15.51
N THR A 68 2.33 -8.75 15.36
CA THR A 68 3.67 -8.17 15.18
C THR A 68 3.75 -7.36 13.89
N LEU A 69 3.19 -7.88 12.80
CA LEU A 69 3.19 -7.19 11.51
C LEU A 69 2.32 -5.94 11.54
N LYS A 70 1.12 -6.04 12.15
CA LYS A 70 0.21 -4.93 12.38
C LYS A 70 0.90 -3.79 13.15
N GLN A 71 1.54 -4.11 14.27
CA GLN A 71 2.26 -3.14 15.08
C GLN A 71 3.38 -2.46 14.28
N LYS A 72 4.17 -3.22 13.51
CA LYS A 72 5.23 -2.66 12.65
C LYS A 72 4.67 -1.68 11.61
N ILE A 73 3.56 -2.03 10.97
CA ILE A 73 2.88 -1.14 10.02
C ILE A 73 2.39 0.11 10.73
N GLU A 74 1.72 -0.01 11.88
CA GLU A 74 1.18 1.12 12.63
C GLU A 74 2.29 2.08 13.10
N THR A 75 3.35 1.56 13.71
CA THR A 75 4.51 2.37 14.15
C THR A 75 5.13 3.11 12.98
N LEU A 76 5.40 2.42 11.87
CA LEU A 76 6.02 3.03 10.70
C LEU A 76 5.08 4.03 10.00
N THR A 77 3.77 3.80 10.06
CA THR A 77 2.75 4.73 9.57
C THR A 77 2.75 6.03 10.37
N LEU A 78 2.91 5.96 11.70
CA LEU A 78 3.02 7.16 12.54
C LEU A 78 4.26 7.98 12.16
N GLU A 79 5.39 7.34 11.93
CA GLU A 79 6.60 8.02 11.44
C GLU A 79 6.38 8.65 10.06
N PHE A 80 5.77 7.91 9.15
CA PHE A 80 5.42 8.39 7.81
C PHE A 80 4.52 9.63 7.86
N ILE A 81 3.45 9.61 8.67
CA ILE A 81 2.54 10.74 8.84
C ILE A 81 3.28 11.96 9.42
N LYS A 82 4.16 11.77 10.41
CA LYS A 82 4.97 12.86 10.96
C LYS A 82 5.84 13.52 9.87
N LEU A 83 6.43 12.73 8.99
CA LEU A 83 7.19 13.26 7.85
C LEU A 83 6.29 14.03 6.88
N LEU A 84 5.15 13.46 6.48
CA LEU A 84 4.23 14.13 5.55
C LEU A 84 3.72 15.46 6.10
N LYS A 85 3.42 15.54 7.41
CA LYS A 85 3.02 16.79 8.07
C LYS A 85 4.12 17.84 7.99
N LYS A 86 5.36 17.49 8.34
CA LYS A 86 6.51 18.38 8.24
C LYS A 86 6.74 18.88 6.81
N ILE A 87 6.52 18.03 5.81
CA ILE A 87 6.64 18.40 4.40
C ILE A 87 5.53 19.40 4.02
N LYS A 88 4.29 19.10 4.40
CA LYS A 88 3.12 19.92 4.09
C LYS A 88 3.18 21.30 4.75
N GLU A 89 3.78 21.46 5.93
CA GLU A 89 3.97 22.76 6.59
C GLU A 89 4.72 23.78 5.71
N SER A 90 5.56 23.30 4.79
CA SER A 90 6.37 24.13 3.91
C SER A 90 5.78 24.38 2.51
N ALA A 91 4.56 23.89 2.22
CA ALA A 91 3.98 23.96 0.88
C ALA A 91 2.44 24.04 0.87
N GLN A 92 1.86 24.54 -0.23
CA GLN A 92 0.39 24.62 -0.37
C GLN A 92 -0.24 23.23 -0.51
N THR A 93 0.42 22.32 -1.23
CA THR A 93 -0.02 20.93 -1.40
C THR A 93 1.07 19.94 -1.00
N LEU A 94 0.67 18.72 -0.65
CA LEU A 94 1.63 17.66 -0.30
C LEU A 94 2.51 17.28 -1.50
N GLU A 95 1.95 17.23 -2.71
CA GLU A 95 2.71 16.95 -3.94
C GLU A 95 3.81 17.99 -4.17
N GLN A 96 3.47 19.28 -4.12
CA GLN A 96 4.46 20.36 -4.21
C GLN A 96 5.50 20.26 -3.10
N GLY A 97 5.07 19.96 -1.86
CA GLY A 97 5.98 19.78 -0.74
C GLY A 97 7.01 18.67 -1.00
N ILE A 98 6.58 17.53 -1.56
CA ILE A 98 7.48 16.41 -1.90
C ILE A 98 8.43 16.82 -3.03
N LEU A 99 7.93 17.47 -4.09
CA LEU A 99 8.75 17.93 -5.20
C LEU A 99 9.81 18.94 -4.76
N ASN A 100 9.49 19.82 -3.82
CA ASN A 100 10.45 20.79 -3.26
C ASN A 100 11.61 20.12 -2.50
N LEU A 101 11.43 18.89 -2.00
CA LEU A 101 12.50 18.17 -1.30
C LEU A 101 13.67 17.81 -2.21
N PHE A 102 13.43 17.62 -3.51
CA PHE A 102 14.48 17.34 -4.48
C PHE A 102 15.51 18.47 -4.57
N LEU A 103 15.08 19.70 -4.31
CA LEU A 103 15.93 20.90 -4.35
C LEU A 103 16.51 21.23 -2.96
N ASN A 104 15.68 21.08 -1.92
CA ASN A 104 15.96 21.74 -0.64
C ASN A 104 16.31 20.79 0.51
N ASN A 105 16.03 19.48 0.41
CA ASN A 105 16.27 18.57 1.52
C ASN A 105 16.39 17.09 1.12
N THR A 106 17.55 16.72 0.58
CA THR A 106 17.87 15.37 0.13
C THR A 106 17.83 14.32 1.25
N THR A 107 18.12 14.70 2.50
CA THR A 107 18.05 13.78 3.65
C THR A 107 16.62 13.41 3.99
N LEU A 108 15.71 14.39 4.00
CA LEU A 108 14.28 14.16 4.24
C LEU A 108 13.67 13.35 3.10
N LEU A 109 14.08 13.62 1.85
CA LEU A 109 13.68 12.86 0.66
C LEU A 109 14.08 11.38 0.78
N LYS A 110 15.36 11.10 1.11
CA LYS A 110 15.85 9.72 1.31
C LYS A 110 15.09 9.00 2.42
N LYS A 111 14.80 9.68 3.53
CA LYS A 111 14.02 9.13 4.64
C LYS A 111 12.58 8.82 4.23
N LEU A 112 11.92 9.74 3.51
CA LEU A 112 10.58 9.54 2.99
C LEU A 112 10.53 8.32 2.06
N SER A 113 11.44 8.26 1.08
CA SER A 113 11.56 7.14 0.15
C SER A 113 11.73 5.80 0.87
N LYS A 114 12.67 5.72 1.82
CA LYS A 114 12.93 4.51 2.61
C LYS A 114 11.71 4.05 3.41
N ILE A 115 11.01 4.97 4.08
CA ILE A 115 9.82 4.62 4.86
C ILE A 115 8.70 4.15 3.94
N THR A 116 8.50 4.81 2.80
CA THR A 116 7.51 4.40 1.79
C THR A 116 7.78 2.99 1.27
N ASP A 117 9.03 2.66 0.94
CA ASP A 117 9.43 1.32 0.48
C ASP A 117 9.19 0.25 1.54
N LEU A 118 9.57 0.53 2.79
CA LEU A 118 9.37 -0.38 3.90
C LEU A 118 7.88 -0.63 4.17
N LEU A 119 7.05 0.41 4.10
CA LEU A 119 5.60 0.26 4.25
C LEU A 119 5.02 -0.62 3.13
N PHE A 120 5.41 -0.41 1.88
CA PHE A 120 4.97 -1.28 0.78
C PHE A 120 5.37 -2.74 0.98
N ILE A 121 6.58 -3.01 1.47
CA ILE A 121 7.04 -4.37 1.80
C ILE A 121 6.19 -4.99 2.91
N LEU A 122 5.93 -4.25 3.99
CA LEU A 122 5.16 -4.75 5.13
C LEU A 122 3.69 -4.99 4.74
N ILE A 123 3.10 -4.10 3.95
CA ILE A 123 1.76 -4.23 3.41
C ILE A 123 1.66 -5.43 2.47
N HIS A 124 2.68 -5.66 1.63
CA HIS A 124 2.72 -6.86 0.81
C HIS A 124 2.72 -8.11 1.68
N LYS A 125 3.61 -8.21 2.68
CA LYS A 125 3.62 -9.33 3.64
C LYS A 125 2.27 -9.51 4.32
N PHE A 126 1.62 -8.40 4.67
CA PHE A 126 0.30 -8.41 5.30
C PHE A 126 -0.77 -8.99 4.38
N SER A 127 -0.74 -8.65 3.09
CA SER A 127 -1.65 -9.22 2.09
C SER A 127 -1.48 -10.73 1.93
N GLU A 128 -0.31 -11.28 2.24
CA GLU A 128 -0.06 -12.72 2.20
C GLU A 128 -0.71 -13.46 3.40
N ASP A 129 -0.98 -12.77 4.51
CA ASP A 129 -1.49 -13.31 5.78
C ASP A 129 -3.03 -13.15 5.97
N ARG A 130 -3.83 -13.65 5.00
CA ARG A 130 -5.30 -13.79 5.07
C ARG A 130 -6.06 -12.62 5.76
N PRO A 131 -5.97 -11.39 5.24
CA PRO A 131 -6.51 -10.18 5.88
C PRO A 131 -8.06 -10.10 5.97
N HIS A 132 -8.82 -10.95 5.26
CA HIS A 132 -10.30 -10.95 5.29
C HIS A 132 -10.92 -11.10 6.68
N ARG A 133 -10.18 -11.62 7.66
CA ARG A 133 -10.64 -11.77 9.04
C ARG A 133 -10.67 -10.45 9.83
N GLN A 134 -10.12 -9.37 9.29
CA GLN A 134 -10.05 -8.07 9.95
C GLN A 134 -10.38 -6.91 8.98
N PRO A 135 -11.64 -6.77 8.56
CA PRO A 135 -12.05 -5.79 7.53
C PRO A 135 -11.72 -4.34 7.93
N ASN A 136 -11.82 -3.98 9.21
CA ASN A 136 -11.46 -2.66 9.71
C ASN A 136 -9.98 -2.33 9.49
N TYR A 137 -9.10 -3.30 9.75
CA TYR A 137 -7.68 -3.11 9.56
C TYR A 137 -7.30 -3.11 8.07
N LEU A 138 -7.97 -3.93 7.25
CA LEU A 138 -7.84 -3.87 5.80
C LEU A 138 -8.22 -2.49 5.23
N LYS A 139 -9.30 -1.88 5.73
CA LYS A 139 -9.69 -0.51 5.35
C LYS A 139 -8.61 0.52 5.71
N PHE A 140 -8.01 0.41 6.90
CA PHE A 140 -6.87 1.23 7.30
C PHE A 140 -5.68 1.07 6.33
N VAL A 141 -5.33 -0.17 5.99
CA VAL A 141 -4.22 -0.47 5.06
C VAL A 141 -4.48 0.11 3.67
N ILE A 142 -5.71 0.00 3.14
CA ILE A 142 -6.07 0.55 1.83
C ILE A 142 -5.92 2.08 1.82
N LYS A 143 -6.41 2.77 2.85
CA LYS A 143 -6.21 4.22 3.00
C LYS A 143 -4.74 4.59 3.01
N LEU A 144 -3.93 3.85 3.77
CA LEU A 144 -2.48 4.06 3.82
C LEU A 144 -1.84 3.91 2.43
N ILE A 145 -2.21 2.88 1.67
CA ILE A 145 -1.66 2.66 0.32
C ILE A 145 -1.94 3.84 -0.61
N ASN A 146 -3.10 4.49 -0.51
CA ASN A 146 -3.39 5.68 -1.31
C ASN A 146 -2.39 6.82 -1.06
N TYR A 147 -1.99 7.05 0.19
CA TYR A 147 -0.93 8.02 0.51
C TYR A 147 0.45 7.57 0.03
N LEU A 148 0.74 6.27 0.08
CA LEU A 148 2.00 5.72 -0.43
C LEU A 148 2.10 5.85 -1.96
N CYS A 149 0.99 5.63 -2.68
CA CYS A 149 0.91 5.81 -4.12
C CYS A 149 1.15 7.27 -4.51
N LEU A 150 0.57 8.22 -3.77
CA LEU A 150 0.85 9.65 -3.96
C LEU A 150 2.35 9.96 -3.84
N VAL A 151 2.98 9.47 -2.77
CA VAL A 151 4.42 9.68 -2.57
C VAL A 151 5.22 9.03 -3.69
N LYS A 152 4.92 7.78 -4.08
CA LYS A 152 5.61 7.10 -5.18
C LYS A 152 5.43 7.79 -6.52
N LYS A 153 4.24 8.31 -6.81
CA LYS A 153 3.97 9.12 -8.01
C LYS A 153 4.92 10.31 -8.10
N CYS A 154 5.12 11.03 -6.99
CA CYS A 154 6.06 12.15 -6.93
C CYS A 154 7.53 11.71 -7.00
N LEU A 155 7.89 10.59 -6.36
CA LEU A 155 9.27 10.12 -6.29
C LEU A 155 9.76 9.43 -7.58
N TYR A 156 8.85 8.81 -8.33
CA TYR A 156 9.16 8.01 -9.52
C TYR A 156 8.29 8.47 -10.69
N THR A 157 8.63 9.61 -11.26
CA THR A 157 7.89 10.26 -12.36
C THR A 157 7.68 9.34 -13.56
N GLN A 158 8.69 8.54 -13.92
CA GLN A 158 8.63 7.52 -14.98
C GLN A 158 7.57 6.42 -14.76
N PHE A 159 7.12 6.20 -13.53
CA PHE A 159 6.05 5.26 -13.18
C PHE A 159 4.84 5.98 -12.55
N SER A 160 4.72 7.29 -12.74
CA SER A 160 3.66 8.09 -12.12
C SER A 160 2.26 7.60 -12.49
N GLU A 161 2.03 7.27 -13.76
CA GLU A 161 0.77 6.72 -14.27
C GLU A 161 0.40 5.40 -13.60
N PHE A 162 1.37 4.50 -13.41
CA PHE A 162 1.15 3.24 -12.71
C PHE A 162 0.66 3.48 -11.28
N PHE A 163 1.32 4.36 -10.52
CA PHE A 163 0.93 4.63 -9.14
C PHE A 163 -0.39 5.40 -9.03
N GLU A 164 -0.72 6.22 -10.03
CA GLU A 164 -2.03 6.85 -10.12
C GLU A 164 -3.15 5.82 -10.34
N GLU A 165 -2.98 4.91 -11.29
CA GLU A 165 -3.93 3.85 -11.57
C GLU A 165 -4.06 2.88 -10.40
N LEU A 166 -2.93 2.55 -9.75
CA LEU A 166 -2.92 1.75 -8.53
C LEU A 166 -3.75 2.42 -7.43
N SER A 167 -3.59 3.73 -7.22
CA SER A 167 -4.41 4.48 -6.24
C SER A 167 -5.90 4.46 -6.59
N LYS A 168 -6.27 4.65 -7.87
CA LYS A 168 -7.67 4.54 -8.31
C LYS A 168 -8.26 3.17 -7.97
N ASN A 169 -7.52 2.10 -8.24
CA ASN A 169 -7.94 0.74 -7.91
C ASN A 169 -8.12 0.52 -6.41
N TYR A 170 -7.25 1.08 -5.57
CA TYR A 170 -7.38 1.01 -4.12
C TYR A 170 -8.55 1.83 -3.57
N LYS A 171 -8.84 3.00 -4.14
CA LYS A 171 -10.04 3.80 -3.78
C LYS A 171 -11.33 3.03 -4.08
N ASN A 172 -11.44 2.43 -5.27
CA ASN A 172 -12.58 1.59 -5.62
C ASN A 172 -12.76 0.44 -4.62
N LEU A 173 -11.65 -0.18 -4.20
CA LEU A 173 -11.68 -1.25 -3.20
C LEU A 173 -12.15 -0.77 -1.81
N GLU A 174 -11.77 0.45 -1.42
CA GLU A 174 -12.22 1.09 -0.18
C GLU A 174 -13.74 1.34 -0.19
N GLU A 175 -14.28 1.80 -1.32
CA GLU A 175 -15.71 2.03 -1.53
C GLU A 175 -16.49 0.71 -1.42
N GLU A 176 -16.02 -0.34 -2.11
CA GLU A 176 -16.60 -1.69 -2.04
C GLU A 176 -16.64 -2.22 -0.60
N LEU A 177 -15.55 -2.09 0.16
CA LEU A 177 -15.49 -2.49 1.57
C LEU A 177 -16.45 -1.72 2.47
N THR A 178 -16.60 -0.42 2.20
CA THR A 178 -17.51 0.44 2.98
C THR A 178 -18.95 0.02 2.76
N GLN A 179 -19.36 -0.24 1.51
CA GLN A 179 -20.70 -0.74 1.19
C GLN A 179 -20.99 -2.10 1.84
N LEU A 180 -20.02 -3.02 1.83
CA LEU A 180 -20.18 -4.34 2.44
C LEU A 180 -20.34 -4.26 3.97
N SER A 181 -19.61 -3.35 4.61
CA SER A 181 -19.72 -3.14 6.06
C SER A 181 -21.11 -2.64 6.46
N HIS A 182 -21.70 -1.72 5.69
CA HIS A 182 -23.07 -1.23 5.93
C HIS A 182 -24.12 -2.32 5.73
N LYS A 183 -23.97 -3.14 4.67
CA LYS A 183 -24.91 -4.22 4.37
C LYS A 183 -24.93 -5.32 5.43
N GLN A 184 -23.78 -5.63 6.03
CA GLN A 184 -23.70 -6.61 7.14
C GLN A 184 -24.41 -6.12 8.40
N VAL A 185 -24.21 -4.86 8.80
CA VAL A 185 -24.91 -4.27 9.96
C VAL A 185 -26.43 -4.36 9.78
N SER A 186 -26.94 -3.97 8.62
CA SER A 186 -28.38 -4.06 8.34
C SER A 186 -28.92 -5.49 8.35
N PHE A 187 -28.12 -6.49 7.96
CA PHE A 187 -28.55 -7.88 7.93
C PHE A 187 -28.53 -8.51 9.34
N GLU A 188 -27.54 -8.18 10.16
CA GLU A 188 -27.48 -8.60 11.56
C GLU A 188 -28.62 -7.99 12.41
N GLU A 189 -29.00 -6.74 12.14
CA GLU A 189 -30.14 -6.07 12.78
C GLU A 189 -31.46 -6.78 12.43
N VAL A 190 -31.69 -7.06 11.15
CA VAL A 190 -32.89 -7.79 10.68
C VAL A 190 -32.97 -9.21 11.23
N ILE A 191 -31.83 -9.92 11.36
CA ILE A 191 -31.80 -11.25 11.97
C ILE A 191 -32.10 -11.17 13.47
N LYS A 192 -31.54 -10.19 14.18
CA LYS A 192 -31.81 -10.01 15.62
C LYS A 192 -33.27 -9.69 15.89
N GLU A 193 -33.88 -8.82 15.08
CA GLU A 193 -35.31 -8.50 15.18
C GLU A 193 -36.17 -9.74 14.97
N LYS A 194 -35.92 -10.53 13.92
CA LYS A 194 -36.65 -11.80 13.70
C LYS A 194 -36.50 -12.81 14.84
N ILE A 195 -35.29 -12.96 15.39
CA ILE A 195 -35.05 -13.86 16.53
C ILE A 195 -35.75 -13.36 17.79
N LEU A 196 -35.87 -12.03 17.98
CA LEU A 196 -36.61 -11.43 19.09
C LEU A 196 -38.13 -11.62 18.93
N GLU A 197 -38.67 -11.47 17.72
CA GLU A 197 -40.07 -11.73 17.40
C GLU A 197 -40.47 -13.20 17.59
N GLU A 198 -39.62 -14.15 17.20
CA GLU A 198 -39.87 -15.58 17.40
C GLU A 198 -39.85 -15.98 18.89
N ARG A 199 -39.05 -15.28 19.71
CA ARG A 199 -38.97 -15.52 21.17
C ARG A 199 -40.07 -14.85 21.99
N SER A 200 -40.72 -13.82 21.46
CA SER A 200 -41.84 -13.15 22.12
C SER A 200 -43.20 -13.78 21.77
N MET A 201 -43.23 -14.72 20.82
CA MET A 201 -44.40 -15.53 20.46
C MET A 201 -44.35 -16.97 21.03
N SER A 202 -43.36 -17.29 21.86
CA SER A 202 -43.27 -18.55 22.64
C SER A 202 -43.55 -18.28 24.11
#